data_AF-A0A5N7SI39-F1
#
_entry.id   AF-A0A5N7SI39-F1
#
_cell.length_a   1.000
_cell.length_b   1.000
_cell.length_c   1.000
_cell.angle_alpha   90.00
_cell.angle_beta   90.00
_cell.angle_gamma   90.00
#
_symmetry.space_group_name_H-M   'P 1'
#
loop_
_entity.id
_entity.type
_entity.pdbx_description
1 polymer ?
#
loop_
_entity_poly.entity_id
_entity_poly.type
_entity_poly.pdbx_seq_one_letter_code
_entity_poly.pdbx_strand_id
1 'polypeptide(L)' 'MKGFSKLGWAVLALLGAFCLGTVALRRGEHINALWIVVAAVSLYLVAYRFYSLFIANKVMQLDPTRATPAVINNDGLD' A
#
# COMPACT_ATOMS: atom_id res chain seq x y z
N MET A 1 15.52 16.93 11.97
CA MET A 1 14.19 17.50 11.66
C MET A 1 13.26 16.48 10.95
N LYS A 2 13.19 15.21 11.40
CA LYS A 2 12.33 14.18 10.77
C LYS A 2 10.86 14.20 11.25
N GLY A 3 10.57 14.87 12.37
CA GLY A 3 9.20 15.00 12.90
C GLY A 3 8.36 16.05 12.17
N PHE A 4 8.98 17.14 11.73
CA PHE A 4 8.30 18.24 11.05
C PHE A 4 7.72 17.81 9.68
N SER A 5 8.41 16.91 8.97
CA SER A 5 7.91 16.37 7.70
C SER A 5 6.67 15.48 7.90
N LYS A 6 6.65 14.61 8.92
CA LYS A 6 5.47 13.78 9.23
C LYS A 6 4.26 14.63 9.61
N LEU A 7 4.48 15.69 10.39
CA LEU A 7 3.42 16.62 10.78
C LEU A 7 2.85 17.36 9.57
N GLY A 8 3.70 17.82 8.64
CA GLY A 8 3.28 18.45 7.40
C GLY A 8 2.45 17.52 6.50
N TRP A 9 2.87 16.25 6.36
CA TRP A 9 2.09 15.24 5.64
C TRP A 9 0.74 14.94 6.32
N ALA A 10 0.70 14.91 7.65
CA ALA A 10 -0.55 14.71 8.39
C ALA A 10 -1.54 15.86 8.18
N VAL A 11 -1.06 17.12 8.23
CA VAL A 11 -1.87 18.30 7.96
C VAL A 11 -2.40 18.29 6.53
N LEU A 12 -1.55 17.96 5.55
CA LEU A 12 -1.97 17.86 4.15
C LEU A 12 -3.05 16.79 3.94
N ALA A 13 -2.91 15.63 4.57
CA ALA A 13 -3.90 14.55 4.51
C ALA A 13 -5.24 14.98 5.14
N LEU A 14 -5.21 15.65 6.30
CA LEU A 14 -6.42 16.18 6.95
C LEU A 14 -7.12 17.23 6.09
N LEU A 15 -6.36 18.15 5.48
CA LEU A 15 -6.92 19.14 4.56
C LEU A 15 -7.58 18.48 3.35
N GLY A 16 -6.92 17.49 2.73
CA GLY A 16 -7.50 16.73 1.62
C GLY A 16 -8.79 16.00 2.01
N ALA A 17 -8.78 15.32 3.16
CA ALA A 17 -9.97 14.65 3.69
C ALA A 17 -11.12 15.62 3.97
N PHE A 18 -10.81 16.80 4.52
CA PHE A 18 -11.80 17.84 4.81
C PHE A 18 -12.40 18.41 3.52
N CYS A 19 -11.58 18.74 2.51
CA CYS A 19 -12.06 19.22 1.22
C CYS A 19 -13.02 18.21 0.56
N LEU A 20 -12.63 16.94 0.46
CA LEU A 20 -13.48 15.90 -0.12
C LEU A 20 -14.73 15.65 0.72
N GLY A 21 -14.60 15.64 2.04
CA GLY A 21 -15.73 15.48 2.98
C GLY A 21 -16.75 16.61 2.85
N THR A 22 -16.31 17.87 2.77
CA THR A 22 -17.23 19.01 2.59
C THR A 22 -18.01 18.92 1.29
N VAL A 23 -17.38 18.50 0.19
CA VAL A 23 -18.04 18.33 -1.11
C VAL A 23 -19.10 17.22 -1.03
N ALA A 24 -18.77 16.08 -0.42
CA ALA A 24 -19.71 14.97 -0.24
C ALA A 24 -20.91 15.35 0.62
N LEU A 25 -20.66 15.99 1.77
CA LEU A 25 -21.70 16.43 2.71
C LEU A 25 -22.62 17.49 2.10
N ARG A 26 -22.09 18.42 1.31
CA ARG A 26 -22.89 19.45 0.62
C ARG A 26 -23.78 18.87 -0.48
N ARG A 27 -23.34 17.78 -1.14
CA ARG A 27 -24.11 17.09 -2.17
C ARG A 27 -25.18 16.16 -1.59
N GLY A 28 -25.13 15.85 -0.30
CA GLY A 28 -26.03 14.89 0.33
C GLY A 28 -25.83 13.47 -0.20
N GLU A 29 -24.64 13.14 -0.71
CA GLU A 29 -24.36 11.81 -1.24
C GLU A 29 -24.33 10.78 -0.12
N HIS A 30 -25.09 9.69 -0.29
CA HIS A 30 -24.96 8.53 0.56
C HIS A 30 -23.60 7.85 0.35
N ILE A 31 -23.03 7.30 1.42
CA ILE A 31 -21.80 6.51 1.34
C ILE A 31 -22.10 5.24 0.54
N ASN A 32 -21.74 5.25 -0.74
CA ASN A 32 -21.89 4.12 -1.66
C ASN A 32 -20.64 3.21 -1.61
N ALA A 33 -20.79 1.94 -2.00
CA ALA A 33 -19.72 0.97 -2.17
C ALA A 33 -18.52 1.51 -2.96
N LEU A 34 -18.74 2.34 -3.98
CA LEU A 34 -17.65 2.93 -4.77
C LEU A 34 -16.67 3.73 -3.91
N TRP A 35 -17.17 4.51 -2.94
CA TRP A 35 -16.32 5.28 -2.02
C TRP A 35 -15.38 4.37 -1.24
N ILE A 36 -15.91 3.26 -0.73
CA ILE A 36 -15.16 2.30 0.08
C ILE A 36 -14.13 1.57 -0.78
N VAL A 37 -14.51 1.14 -1.99
CA VAL A 37 -13.60 0.44 -2.92
C VAL A 37 -12.44 1.34 -3.32
N VAL A 38 -12.72 2.60 -3.69
CA VAL A 38 -11.67 3.55 -4.08
C VAL A 38 -10.73 3.85 -2.90
N ALA A 39 -11.27 4.02 -1.70
CA ALA A 39 -10.47 4.22 -0.49
C ALA A 39 -9.58 2.98 -0.20
N ALA A 40 -10.13 1.77 -0.30
CA ALA A 40 -9.41 0.52 -0.08
C ALA A 40 -8.29 0.32 -1.10
N VAL A 41 -8.54 0.57 -2.39
CA VAL A 41 -7.52 0.49 -3.44
C VAL A 41 -6.41 1.51 -3.19
N SER A 42 -6.77 2.75 -2.84
CA SER A 42 -5.79 3.79 -2.53
C SER A 42 -4.89 3.40 -1.36
N LEU A 43 -5.48 2.86 -0.28
CA LEU A 43 -4.72 2.36 0.87
C LEU A 43 -3.84 1.17 0.50
N TYR A 44 -4.36 0.24 -0.30
CA TYR A 44 -3.60 -0.92 -0.78
C TYR A 44 -2.38 -0.50 -1.61
N LEU A 45 -2.51 0.50 -2.50
CA LEU A 45 -1.38 0.99 -3.29
C LEU A 45 -0.30 1.63 -2.42
N VAL A 46 -0.68 2.38 -1.39
CA VAL A 46 0.26 2.96 -0.41
C VAL A 46 0.95 1.86 0.39
N ALA A 47 0.20 0.88 0.89
CA ALA A 47 0.74 -0.27 1.60
C ALA A 47 1.67 -1.11 0.70
N TYR A 48 1.27 -1.36 -0.54
CA TYR A 48 2.10 -2.03 -1.53
C TYR A 48 3.38 -1.25 -1.79
N ARG A 49 3.35 0.08 -1.90
CA ARG A 49 4.57 0.86 -2.15
C ARG A 49 5.54 0.82 -0.97
N PHE A 50 5.06 1.00 0.26
CA PHE A 50 5.93 1.21 1.41
C PHE A 50 6.16 -0.03 2.27
N TYR A 51 5.18 -0.93 2.36
CA TYR A 51 5.23 -2.10 3.23
C TYR A 51 5.67 -3.38 2.48
N SER A 52 5.44 -3.48 1.16
CA SER A 52 5.85 -4.67 0.40
C SER A 52 7.36 -4.93 0.48
N LEU A 53 8.18 -3.88 0.51
CA LEU A 53 9.63 -4.01 0.61
C LEU A 53 10.08 -4.58 1.95
N PHE A 54 9.37 -4.23 3.03
CA PHE A 54 9.60 -4.84 4.34
C PHE A 54 9.27 -6.34 4.29
N ILE A 55 8.12 -6.71 3.73
CA ILE A 55 7.72 -8.11 3.60
C ILE A 55 8.76 -8.88 2.77
N ALA A 56 9.16 -8.36 1.60
CA ALA A 56 10.13 -8.97 0.71
C ALA A 56 11.48 -9.24 1.40
N ASN A 57 12.00 -8.26 2.15
CA ASN A 57 13.35 -8.36 2.73
C ASN A 57 13.40 -9.00 4.11
N LYS A 58 12.38 -8.80 4.96
CA LYS A 58 12.40 -9.24 6.37
C LYS A 58 11.57 -10.48 6.63
N VAL A 59 10.43 -10.63 5.96
CA VAL A 59 9.52 -11.76 6.18
C VAL A 59 9.82 -12.90 5.22
N MET A 60 9.76 -12.62 3.91
CA MET A 60 9.96 -13.65 2.89
C MET A 60 11.43 -13.87 2.54
N GLN A 61 12.30 -12.87 2.78
CA GLN A 61 13.72 -12.90 2.43
C GLN A 61 13.94 -13.35 0.97
N LEU A 62 13.22 -12.71 0.05
CA LEU A 62 13.27 -13.03 -1.37
C LEU A 62 14.70 -12.81 -1.89
N ASP A 63 15.34 -13.89 -2.30
CA ASP A 63 16.67 -13.88 -2.89
C ASP A 63 16.57 -14.30 -4.37
N PRO A 64 16.73 -13.37 -5.33
CA PRO A 64 16.67 -13.69 -6.76
C PRO A 64 17.88 -14.50 -7.24
N THR A 65 18.95 -14.62 -6.45
CA THR A 65 20.13 -15.42 -6.79
C THR A 65 19.98 -16.89 -6.39
N ARG A 66 18.97 -17.20 -5.58
CA ARG A 66 18.70 -18.56 -5.12
C ARG A 66 17.97 -19.36 -6.20
N ALA A 67 18.71 -20.26 -6.86
CA ALA A 67 18.12 -21.22 -7.79
C ALA A 67 17.10 -22.14 -7.08
N THR A 68 16.02 -22.49 -7.77
CA THR A 68 15.03 -23.43 -7.25
C THR A 68 15.59 -24.86 -7.25
N PRO A 69 15.08 -25.76 -6.39
CA PRO A 69 15.55 -27.15 -6.35
C PRO A 69 15.46 -27.86 -7.72
N ALA A 70 14.47 -27.53 -8.53
CA ALA A 70 14.31 -28.07 -9.88
C ALA A 70 15.47 -27.70 -10.82
N VAL A 71 16.15 -26.57 -10.58
CA VAL A 71 17.33 -26.16 -11.37
C VAL A 71 18.61 -26.78 -10.80
N ILE A 72 18.73 -26.87 -9.48
CA ILE A 72 19.93 -27.40 -8.80
C ILE A 72 20.02 -28.93 -8.97
N ASN A 73 18.91 -29.63 -8.81
CA ASN A 73 18.81 -31.09 -8.85
C ASN A 73 18.18 -31.55 -10.18
N ASN A 74 18.54 -30.92 -11.30
CA ASN A 74 18.02 -31.31 -12.61
C ASN A 74 18.73 -32.58 -13.13
N ASP A 75 18.65 -33.66 -12.37
CA ASP A 75 19.29 -34.95 -12.63
C ASP A 75 18.42 -35.90 -13.46
N GLY A 76 17.21 -35.47 -13.84
CA GLY A 76 16.26 -36.28 -14.60
C GLY A 76 15.70 -37.45 -13.80
N LEU A 77 15.88 -37.44 -12.48
CA LEU A 77 15.36 -38.44 -11.56
C LEU A 77 13.96 -37.99 -11.05
N ASP A 78 13.00 -38.01 -11.97
CA ASP A 78 11.56 -38.03 -11.69
C ASP A 78 10.92 -39.16 -12.52
#